data_AF-A0A2R4MXI0-F1
#
_entry.id   AF-A0A2R4MXI0-F1
#
_cell.length_a   1.000
_cell.length_b   1.000
_cell.length_c   1.000
_cell.angle_alpha   90.00
_cell.angle_beta   90.00
_cell.angle_gamma   90.00
#
_symmetry.space_group_name_H-M   'P 1'
#
loop_
_entity.id
_entity.type
_entity.pdbx_description
1 polymer ?
#
loop_
_entity_poly.entity_id
_entity_poly.type
_entity_poly.pdbx_seq_one_letter_code
_entity_poly.pdbx_strand_id
1 'polypeptide(L)' 'MKELLMATLSGAIVGLVFGFMKLPIPAPASLTGIMGIVGIFLGYIVSQNLR' A
#
# COMPACT_ATOMS: atom_id res chain seq x y z
N MET A 1 6.95 13.60 5.61
CA MET A 1 5.69 13.59 6.42
C MET A 1 4.51 14.08 5.60
N LYS A 2 4.65 15.19 4.86
CA LYS A 2 3.63 15.64 3.90
C LYS A 2 3.34 14.57 2.85
N GLU A 3 4.38 13.89 2.33
CA GLU A 3 4.20 12.81 1.34
C GLU A 3 3.41 11.63 1.91
N LEU A 4 3.68 11.25 3.16
CA LEU A 4 2.96 10.15 3.83
C LEU A 4 1.47 10.46 3.93
N LEU A 5 1.13 11.66 4.39
CA LEU A 5 -0.27 12.10 4.49
C LEU A 5 -0.94 12.17 3.10
N MET A 6 -0.25 12.72 2.10
CA MET A 6 -0.76 12.80 0.73
C MET A 6 -0.95 11.43 0.10
N ALA A 7 -0.03 10.48 0.32
CA ALA A 7 -0.12 9.11 -0.17
C ALA A 7 -1.29 8.36 0.48
N THR A 8 -1.46 8.49 1.80
CA THR A 8 -2.58 7.89 2.51
C THR A 8 -3.92 8.47 2.04
N LEU A 9 -4.03 9.80 1.92
CA LEU A 9 -5.25 10.45 1.43
C LEU A 9 -5.56 10.08 -0.02
N SER A 10 -4.55 10.07 -0.90
CA SER A 10 -4.74 9.68 -2.30
C SER A 10 -5.21 8.24 -2.41
N GLY A 11 -4.56 7.31 -1.67
CA GLY A 11 -4.98 5.90 -1.64
C GLY A 11 -6.40 5.71 -1.09
N ALA A 12 -6.77 6.45 -0.04
CA ALA A 12 -8.11 6.41 0.53
C ALA A 12 -9.17 6.92 -0.47
N ILE A 13 -8.91 8.05 -1.14
CA ILE A 13 -9.82 8.61 -2.16
C ILE A 13 -9.98 7.63 -3.32
N VAL A 14 -8.88 7.07 -3.84
CA VAL A 14 -8.93 6.08 -4.93
C VAL A 14 -9.73 4.85 -4.50
N GLY A 15 -9.49 4.32 -3.30
CA GLY A 15 -10.24 3.18 -2.76
C GLY A 15 -11.73 3.46 -2.62
N LEU A 16 -12.10 4.64 -2.13
CA LEU A 16 -13.49 5.08 -1.99
C LEU A 16 -14.18 5.20 -3.36
N VAL A 17 -13.53 5.83 -4.34
CA VAL A 17 -14.09 6.00 -5.69
C VAL A 17 -14.32 4.63 -6.35
N PHE A 18 -13.35 3.73 -6.28
CA PHE A 18 -13.47 2.39 -6.89
C PHE A 18 -14.51 1.53 -6.18
N GLY A 19 -14.56 1.58 -4.84
CA GLY A 19 -15.58 0.90 -4.05
C GLY A 19 -16.99 1.43 -4.35
N PHE A 20 -17.14 2.75 -4.45
CA PHE A 20 -18.42 3.40 -4.77
C PHE A 20 -18.90 3.04 -6.19
N MET A 21 -17.99 3.05 -7.16
CA MET A 21 -18.29 2.69 -8.56
C MET A 21 -18.35 1.17 -8.80
N LYS A 22 -18.12 0.34 -7.77
CA LYS A 22 -18.03 -1.13 -7.86
C LYS A 22 -17.01 -1.62 -8.91
N LEU A 23 -15.94 -0.86 -9.09
CA LEU A 23 -14.85 -1.20 -10.00
C LEU A 23 -13.87 -2.16 -9.30
N PRO A 24 -13.20 -3.04 -10.05
CA PRO A 24 -12.10 -3.82 -9.50
C PRO A 24 -11.01 -2.87 -8.99
N ILE A 25 -10.59 -3.04 -7.74
CA ILE A 25 -9.59 -2.17 -7.14
C ILE A 25 -8.22 -2.35 -7.83
N PRO A 26 -7.46 -1.27 -8.06
CA PRO A 26 -6.16 -1.32 -8.74
C PRO A 26 -5.03 -1.79 -7.80
N ALA A 27 -5.28 -1.77 -6.48
CA ALA A 27 -4.34 -2.21 -5.44
C ALA A 27 -4.50 -3.71 -5.14
N PRO A 28 -3.54 -4.34 -4.44
CA PRO A 28 -3.68 -5.73 -4.00
C PRO A 28 -4.97 -5.91 -3.18
N ALA A 29 -5.89 -6.71 -3.71
CA ALA A 29 -7.22 -6.87 -3.12
C ALA A 29 -7.25 -7.83 -1.91
N SER A 30 -6.19 -8.60 -1.71
CA SER A 30 -6.09 -9.56 -0.61
C SER A 30 -5.14 -9.08 0.48
N LEU A 31 -5.44 -9.43 1.73
CA LEU A 31 -4.52 -9.25 2.85
C LEU A 31 -3.17 -9.90 2.56
N THR A 32 -3.15 -11.05 1.89
CA THR A 32 -1.92 -11.74 1.46
C THR A 32 -1.05 -10.86 0.57
N GLY A 33 -1.64 -10.16 -0.41
CA GLY A 33 -0.89 -9.25 -1.29
C GLY A 33 -0.30 -8.06 -0.54
N ILE A 34 -1.07 -7.50 0.40
CA ILE A 34 -0.60 -6.39 1.26
C ILE A 34 0.58 -6.86 2.13
N MET A 35 0.45 -8.03 2.77
CA MET A 35 1.51 -8.61 3.59
C MET A 35 2.78 -8.92 2.78
N GLY A 36 2.65 -9.28 1.50
CA GLY A 36 3.79 -9.42 0.60
C GLY A 36 4.60 -8.13 0.45
N ILE A 37 3.92 -6.99 0.22
CA ILE A 37 4.58 -5.67 0.10
C ILE A 37 5.25 -5.28 1.42
N VAL A 38 4.57 -5.49 2.55
CA VAL A 38 5.13 -5.22 3.89
C VAL A 38 6.39 -6.07 4.12
N GLY A 39 6.34 -7.36 3.79
CA GLY A 39 7.48 -8.27 3.91
C GLY A 39 8.68 -7.84 3.05
N ILE A 40 8.44 -7.38 1.82
CA ILE A 40 9.50 -6.84 0.94
C ILE A 40 10.16 -5.60 1.57
N PHE A 41 9.36 -4.68 2.09
CA PHE A 41 9.87 -3.46 2.73
C PHE A 41 10.69 -3.77 3.98
N LEU A 42 10.18 -4.66 4.85
CA LEU A 42 10.89 -5.10 6.05
C LEU A 42 12.19 -5.82 5.70
N GLY A 43 12.16 -6.73 4.73
CA GLY A 43 13.35 -7.43 4.24
C GLY A 43 14.41 -6.49 3.70
N TYR A 44 14.01 -5.44 2.97
CA TYR A 44 14.90 -4.39 2.50
C TYR A 44 15.56 -3.63 3.66
N ILE A 45 14.78 -3.21 4.66
CA ILE A 45 15.32 -2.52 5.86
C ILE A 45 16.33 -3.43 6.58
N VAL A 46 15.97 -4.69 6.81
CA VAL A 46 16.85 -5.66 7.48
C VAL A 46 18.15 -5.84 6.67
N SER A 47 18.05 -5.99 5.35
CA SER A 47 19.21 -6.09 4.47
C SER A 47 20.11 -4.85 4.48
N GLN A 48 19.55 -3.65 4.67
CA GLN A 48 20.34 -2.43 4.79
C GLN A 48 21.11 -2.35 6.10
N ASN A 49 20.53 -2.85 7.20
CA ASN A 49 21.18 -2.84 8.52
C ASN A 49 22.24 -3.95 8.68
N LEU A 50 22.22 -4.97 7.83
CA LEU A 50 23.19 -6.07 7.80
C LEU A 50 24.45 -5.76 6.97
N ARG A 51 24.40 -4.71 6.14
CA ARG A 51 25.55 -4.18 5.40
C ARG A 51 26.21 -3.06 6.18
#